data_AF-A0A919HI25-F1
#
_entry.id   AF-A0A919HI25-F1
#
_cell.length_a   1.000
_cell.length_b   1.000
_cell.length_c   1.000
_cell.angle_alpha   90.00
_cell.angle_beta   90.00
_cell.angle_gamma   90.00
#
_symmetry.space_group_name_H-M   'P 1'
#
loop_
_entity.id
_entity.type
_entity.pdbx_description
1 polymer ?
#
loop_
_entity_poly.entity_id
_entity_poly.type
_entity_poly.pdbx_seq_one_letter_code
_entity_poly.pdbx_strand_id
1 'polypeptide(L)'
;MKRYRDMRGPMPETPVRPLPWIASLPEGGTEAMRAELVESAQAARAAQGIDTATPVAQVLVEWRHTAEIYADPELLAELTRDRDGDAGPVPCPRPGDGQEQDPFR
;
A
#
# COMPACT_ATOMS: atom_id res chain seq x y z
N MET A 1 -16.69 22.04 38.82
CA MET A 1 -15.88 21.93 37.59
C MET A 1 -14.42 22.26 37.92
N LYS A 2 -13.60 21.27 38.23
CA LYS A 2 -12.15 21.42 38.39
C LYS A 2 -11.46 20.42 37.46
N ARG A 3 -10.27 20.80 36.96
CA ARG A 3 -9.22 19.96 36.34
C ARG A 3 -9.23 19.87 34.79
N TYR A 4 -8.89 20.97 34.12
CA TYR A 4 -8.21 20.91 32.81
C TYR A 4 -6.94 21.78 32.76
N ARG A 5 -6.48 22.27 33.91
CA ARG A 5 -5.25 23.04 34.04
C ARG A 5 -4.21 22.12 34.66
N ASP A 6 -3.53 21.32 33.81
CA ASP A 6 -2.21 20.70 34.06
C ASP A 6 -1.74 19.70 32.96
N MET A 7 -2.32 19.69 31.74
CA MET A 7 -1.77 18.89 30.61
C MET A 7 -0.48 19.48 29.99
N ARG A 8 0.41 20.04 30.82
CA ARG A 8 1.78 20.40 30.45
C ARG A 8 2.78 19.59 31.30
N GLY A 9 2.44 18.34 31.61
CA GLY A 9 3.41 17.30 31.98
C GLY A 9 4.02 16.69 30.70
N PRO A 10 5.16 15.98 30.79
CA PRO A 10 5.71 15.26 29.63
C PRO A 10 4.61 14.37 29.04
N MET A 11 4.35 14.53 27.74
CA MET A 11 3.38 13.69 27.04
C MET A 11 3.82 12.23 27.27
N PRO A 12 2.95 11.34 27.78
CA PRO A 12 3.33 9.94 27.95
C PRO A 12 3.85 9.46 26.60
N GLU A 13 5.10 8.99 26.57
CA GLU A 13 5.71 8.47 25.35
C GLU A 13 4.80 7.37 24.84
N THR A 14 4.06 7.68 23.79
CA THR A 14 3.13 6.71 23.21
C THR A 14 4.03 5.80 22.40
N PRO A 15 4.23 4.54 22.80
CA PRO A 15 5.12 3.67 22.07
C PRO A 15 4.61 3.57 20.63
N VAL A 16 5.47 3.89 19.67
CA VAL A 16 5.15 3.77 18.25
C VAL A 16 4.79 2.32 18.01
N ARG A 17 3.50 2.05 17.74
CA ARG A 17 3.07 0.72 17.36
C ARG A 17 3.42 0.51 15.90
N PRO A 18 4.22 -0.52 15.55
CA PRO A 18 4.44 -0.86 14.17
C PRO A 18 3.11 -1.26 13.53
N LEU A 19 2.98 -1.02 12.23
CA LEU A 19 1.83 -1.50 11.48
C LEU A 19 1.83 -3.04 11.51
N PRO A 20 0.71 -3.69 11.83
CA PRO A 20 0.70 -5.13 12.13
C PRO A 20 1.12 -6.00 10.94
N TRP A 21 0.88 -5.56 9.71
CA TRP A 21 1.22 -6.28 8.48
C TRP A 21 2.72 -6.29 8.16
N ILE A 22 3.54 -5.41 8.77
CA ILE A 22 5.00 -5.36 8.49
C ILE A 22 5.67 -6.69 8.84
N ALA A 23 5.15 -7.43 9.83
CA ALA A 23 5.68 -8.72 10.25
C ALA A 23 5.55 -9.82 9.17
N SER A 24 4.70 -9.63 8.17
CA SER A 24 4.48 -10.56 7.07
C SER A 24 5.34 -10.28 5.84
N LEU A 25 6.15 -9.22 5.86
CA LEU A 25 7.03 -8.90 4.73
C LEU A 25 8.13 -9.97 4.56
N PRO A 26 8.57 -10.22 3.31
CA PRO A 26 9.70 -11.11 3.05
C PRO A 26 11.00 -10.56 3.65
N GLU A 27 12.03 -11.40 3.64
CA GLU A 27 13.38 -10.98 4.04
C GLU A 27 13.82 -9.74 3.25
N GLY A 28 14.31 -8.72 3.97
CA GLY A 28 14.68 -7.42 3.39
C GLY A 28 13.50 -6.49 3.03
N GLY A 29 12.25 -6.98 3.03
CA GLY A 29 11.08 -6.22 2.59
C GLY A 29 10.83 -4.96 3.42
N THR A 30 11.10 -4.99 4.72
CA THR A 30 10.96 -3.78 5.57
C THR A 30 11.90 -2.65 5.14
N GLU A 31 13.12 -2.99 4.70
CA GLU A 31 14.11 -1.97 4.33
C GLU A 31 13.92 -1.48 2.89
N ALA A 32 13.49 -2.36 1.99
CA ALA A 32 13.03 -1.96 0.66
C ALA A 32 11.83 -0.99 0.74
N MET A 33 10.83 -1.31 1.57
CA MET A 33 9.69 -0.41 1.83
C MET A 33 10.13 0.95 2.36
N ARG A 34 11.06 0.97 3.32
CA ARG A 34 11.58 2.22 3.88
C ARG A 34 12.24 3.07 2.80
N ALA A 35 13.10 2.47 1.98
CA ALA A 35 13.80 3.15 0.91
C ALA A 35 12.81 3.80 -0.07
N GLU A 36 11.80 3.05 -0.49
CA GLU A 36 10.77 3.54 -1.43
C GLU A 36 9.88 4.64 -0.83
N LEU A 37 9.51 4.53 0.44
CA LEU A 37 8.78 5.60 1.14
C LEU A 37 9.58 6.92 1.17
N VAL A 38 10.90 6.82 1.42
CA VAL A 38 11.79 7.98 1.41
C VAL A 38 11.92 8.56 0.01
N GLU A 39 12.10 7.71 -1.01
CA GLU A 39 12.18 8.13 -2.41
C GLU A 39 10.89 8.84 -2.87
N SER A 40 9.72 8.24 -2.59
CA SER A 40 8.42 8.82 -2.92
C SER A 40 8.21 10.18 -2.25
N ALA A 41 8.57 10.30 -0.96
CA ALA A 41 8.49 11.58 -0.25
C ALA A 41 9.43 12.64 -0.83
N GLN A 42 10.64 12.25 -1.23
CA GLN A 42 11.61 13.16 -1.87
C GLN A 42 11.12 13.61 -3.24
N ALA A 43 10.61 12.69 -4.07
CA ALA A 43 10.06 12.98 -5.39
C ALA A 43 8.87 13.93 -5.30
N ALA A 44 7.93 13.67 -4.40
CA ALA A 44 6.76 14.52 -4.20
C ALA A 44 7.15 15.95 -3.77
N ARG A 45 8.18 16.07 -2.91
CA ARG A 45 8.72 17.38 -2.51
C ARG A 45 9.42 18.10 -3.66
N ALA A 46 10.20 17.38 -4.47
CA ALA A 46 10.91 17.94 -5.61
C ALA A 46 9.94 18.44 -6.70
N ALA A 47 8.79 17.77 -6.87
CA ALA A 47 7.74 18.15 -7.81
C ALA A 47 6.99 19.45 -7.43
N GLN A 48 7.29 20.05 -6.27
CA GLN A 48 6.59 21.24 -5.73
C GLN A 48 5.07 21.10 -5.66
N GLY A 49 4.57 19.86 -5.57
CA GLY A 49 3.14 19.59 -5.44
C GLY A 49 2.61 20.05 -4.09
N ILE A 50 1.36 20.54 -4.07
CA ILE A 50 0.62 20.84 -2.82
C ILE A 50 0.33 19.54 -2.05
N ASP A 51 0.21 18.42 -2.77
CA ASP A 51 -0.05 17.11 -2.20
C ASP A 51 1.20 16.23 -2.21
N THR A 52 1.90 16.22 -1.08
CA THR A 52 3.07 15.37 -0.87
C THR A 52 2.73 14.06 -0.15
N ALA A 53 1.50 13.91 0.33
CA ALA A 53 1.09 12.78 1.15
C ALA A 53 0.52 11.64 0.31
N THR A 54 -0.19 11.94 -0.77
CA THR A 54 -0.81 10.91 -1.63
C THR A 54 0.20 9.91 -2.21
N PRO A 55 1.35 10.32 -2.78
CA PRO A 55 2.34 9.36 -3.29
C PRO A 55 2.91 8.45 -2.21
N VAL A 56 3.09 8.96 -0.99
CA VAL A 56 3.60 8.18 0.15
C VAL A 56 2.53 7.21 0.67
N ALA A 57 1.28 7.66 0.74
CA ALA A 57 0.15 6.83 1.14
C ALA A 57 -0.06 5.67 0.15
N GLN A 58 0.12 5.93 -1.16
CA GLN A 58 0.04 4.90 -2.19
C GLN A 58 1.10 3.81 -2.00
N VAL A 59 2.36 4.19 -1.77
CA VAL A 59 3.45 3.22 -1.48
C VAL A 59 3.12 2.38 -0.24
N LEU A 60 2.57 2.97 0.83
CA LEU A 60 2.13 2.21 2.00
C LEU A 60 1.04 1.17 1.69
N VAL A 61 0.10 1.50 0.81
CA VAL A 61 -0.98 0.58 0.38
C VAL A 61 -0.40 -0.57 -0.43
N GLU A 62 0.53 -0.28 -1.34
CA GLU A 62 1.20 -1.30 -2.17
C GLU A 62 2.00 -2.28 -1.31
N TRP A 63 2.78 -1.78 -0.35
CA TRP A 63 3.53 -2.63 0.58
C TRP A 63 2.64 -3.43 1.52
N ARG A 64 1.47 -2.91 1.89
CA ARG A 64 0.47 -3.68 2.61
C ARG A 64 -0.05 -4.84 1.75
N HIS A 65 -0.33 -4.63 0.47
CA HIS A 65 -0.77 -5.71 -0.42
C HIS A 65 0.33 -6.76 -0.63
N THR A 66 1.59 -6.35 -0.73
CA THR A 66 2.73 -7.27 -0.71
C THR A 66 2.72 -8.11 0.57
N ALA A 67 2.59 -7.48 1.74
CA ALA A 67 2.52 -8.22 3.01
C ALA A 67 1.31 -9.18 3.09
N GLU A 68 0.16 -8.80 2.54
CA GLU A 68 -1.03 -9.65 2.47
C GLU A 68 -0.78 -10.92 1.60
N ILE A 69 -0.05 -10.80 0.49
CA ILE A 69 0.36 -11.95 -0.34
C ILE A 69 1.28 -12.88 0.45
N TYR A 70 2.32 -12.34 1.11
CA TYR A 70 3.26 -13.17 1.87
C TYR A 70 2.66 -13.77 3.15
N ALA A 71 1.57 -13.20 3.68
CA ALA A 71 0.83 -13.77 4.79
C ALA A 71 -0.02 -14.99 4.40
N ASP A 72 -0.36 -15.15 3.12
CA ASP A 72 -1.16 -16.25 2.59
C ASP A 72 -0.28 -17.19 1.75
N PRO A 73 0.14 -18.36 2.29
CA PRO A 73 1.03 -19.27 1.59
C PRO A 73 0.37 -19.94 0.37
N GLU A 74 -0.95 -20.08 0.32
CA GLU A 74 -1.66 -20.63 -0.84
C GLU A 74 -1.63 -19.61 -1.97
N LEU A 75 -1.95 -18.34 -1.67
CA LEU A 75 -1.86 -17.25 -2.64
C LEU A 75 -0.43 -17.03 -3.14
N LEU A 76 0.56 -17.05 -2.24
CA LEU A 76 1.97 -16.92 -2.60
C LEU A 76 2.40 -18.05 -3.55
N ALA A 77 2.03 -19.30 -3.25
CA ALA A 77 2.33 -20.43 -4.12
C ALA A 77 1.70 -20.28 -5.50
N GLU A 78 0.42 -19.87 -5.58
CA GLU A 78 -0.26 -19.64 -6.85
C GLU A 78 0.32 -18.48 -7.67
N LEU A 79 0.78 -17.40 -7.02
CA LEU A 79 1.37 -16.24 -7.71
C LEU A 79 2.81 -16.47 -8.16
N THR A 80 3.56 -17.30 -7.45
CA THR A 80 4.97 -17.59 -7.74
C THR A 80 5.20 -18.85 -8.56
N ARG A 81 4.15 -19.66 -8.78
CA ARG A 81 4.27 -20.87 -9.61
C ARG A 81 4.67 -20.51 -11.03
N ASP A 82 5.54 -21.34 -11.60
CA ASP A 82 5.87 -21.23 -13.01
C ASP A 82 4.60 -21.48 -13.85
N ARG A 83 4.36 -20.61 -14.82
CA ARG A 83 3.25 -20.75 -15.76
C ARG A 83 3.85 -21.04 -17.11
N ASP A 84 3.86 -22.32 -17.47
CA ASP A 84 4.29 -22.74 -18.79
C ASP A 84 3.30 -22.20 -19.84
N GLY A 85 3.82 -21.37 -20.75
CA GLY A 85 3.11 -20.89 -21.94
C GLY A 85 2.28 -19.63 -21.75
N ASP A 86 1.71 -19.15 -22.87
CA ASP A 86 0.71 -18.09 -22.83
C ASP A 86 -0.62 -18.62 -22.25
N ALA A 87 -1.45 -17.73 -21.69
CA ALA A 87 -2.79 -18.10 -21.20
C ALA A 87 -3.80 -18.32 -22.34
N GLY A 88 -3.32 -18.51 -23.57
CA GLY A 88 -4.11 -18.51 -24.79
C GLY A 88 -4.61 -17.11 -25.21
N PRO A 89 -5.20 -17.00 -26.42
CA PRO A 89 -5.82 -15.77 -26.88
C PRO A 89 -7.03 -15.36 -26.01
N VAL A 90 -7.07 -14.09 -25.59
CA VAL A 90 -8.24 -13.51 -24.92
C VAL A 90 -9.38 -13.37 -25.94
N PRO A 91 -10.57 -13.95 -25.70
CA PRO A 91 -11.71 -13.78 -26.59
C PRO A 91 -12.07 -12.29 -26.73
N CYS A 92 -12.49 -11.88 -27.93
CA CYS A 92 -13.04 -10.54 -28.12
C CYS A 92 -14.24 -10.35 -27.18
N PRO A 93 -14.30 -9.24 -26.40
CA PRO A 93 -15.47 -8.93 -25.57
C PRO A 93 -16.74 -9.01 -26.43
N ARG A 94 -17.81 -9.62 -25.93
CA ARG A 94 -19.05 -9.64 -26.71
C ARG A 94 -19.59 -8.20 -26.80
N PRO A 95 -20.22 -7.83 -27.93
CA PRO A 95 -20.98 -6.58 -27.99
C PRO A 95 -22.04 -6.58 -26.89
N GLY A 96 -21.84 -5.77 -25.85
CA GLY A 96 -22.71 -5.68 -24.67
C GLY A 96 -22.04 -5.91 -23.32
N ASP A 97 -20.83 -6.52 -23.29
CA ASP A 97 -20.07 -6.76 -22.06
C ASP A 97 -19.41 -5.46 -21.53
N GLY A 98 -19.32 -4.44 -22.37
CA GLY A 98 -19.00 -3.07 -21.99
C GLY A 98 -20.27 -2.23 -21.90
N GLN A 99 -21.11 -2.46 -20.88
CA GLN A 99 -22.00 -1.39 -20.44
C GLN A 99 -21.10 -0.24 -20.01
N GLU A 100 -20.84 0.65 -20.97
CA GLU A 100 -20.49 2.03 -20.75
C GLU A 100 -21.52 2.56 -19.77
N GLN A 101 -21.18 2.53 -18.47
CA GLN A 101 -21.77 3.44 -17.53
C GLN A 101 -21.33 4.81 -18.02
N ASP A 102 -22.11 5.38 -18.93
CA ASP A 102 -22.02 6.78 -19.31
C ASP A 102 -22.20 7.59 -18.02
N PRO A 103 -21.14 8.20 -17.47
CA PRO A 103 -21.24 8.94 -16.22
C PRO A 103 -21.85 10.33 -16.43
N PHE A 104 -22.26 10.69 -17.65
CA PHE A 104 -22.67 12.05 -18.01
C PHE A 104 -23.98 12.14 -18.81
N ARG A 105 -24.88 11.15 -18.70
CA ARG A 105 -26.27 11.29 -19.16
C ARG A 105 -27.23 11.76 -18.07
#